data_AF-A0A933Z0U2-F1
#
_entry.id   AF-A0A933Z0U2-F1
#
_cell.length_a   1.000
_cell.length_b   1.000
_cell.length_c   1.000
_cell.angle_alpha   90.00
_cell.angle_beta   90.00
_cell.angle_gamma   90.00
#
_symmetry.space_group_name_H-M   'P 1'
#
loop_
_entity.id
_entity.type
_entity.pdbx_description
1 polymer ?
#
loop_
_entity_poly.entity_id
_entity_poly.type
_entity_poly.pdbx_seq_one_letter_code
_entity_poly.pdbx_strand_id
1 'polypeptide(L)'
;MQDMGRDYRIIGFLCNWCSYGGADAAGVARFSQPTDLRIIRVPCSGRVDPMFVAKALLSGADGVLVSGCHPRDCHYSEGNFYARRRLEMLRRFLPIIGVDEGRFEYIWVSASEGSRWRDMVTRFTEKIHELGPMPRMTEPARTMCALEGMLGQSLAQPDMGGTEGDLSQARIQTVLSGEPKLPDWSRPAQGQVEPRADAMLSASDIARLGDENGANGKEGGHGR
;
A
#
# COMPACT_ATOMS: atom_id res chain seq x y z
N MET A 1 23.81 2.58 -16.98
CA MET A 1 23.70 1.30 -16.26
C MET A 1 22.38 1.32 -15.52
N GLN A 2 21.38 0.58 -16.00
CA GLN A 2 20.14 0.37 -15.25
C GLN A 2 20.48 -0.43 -14.00
N ASP A 3 20.02 0.07 -12.86
CA ASP A 3 20.19 -0.48 -11.51
C ASP A 3 19.40 -1.81 -11.40
N MET A 4 19.86 -2.86 -12.09
CA MET A 4 19.23 -4.20 -12.14
C MET A 4 19.33 -4.99 -10.82
N GLY A 5 19.78 -4.35 -9.73
CA GLY A 5 19.95 -4.97 -8.42
C GLY A 5 19.14 -4.32 -7.31
N ARG A 6 18.26 -3.36 -7.62
CA ARG A 6 17.45 -2.66 -6.62
C ARG A 6 16.01 -3.15 -6.65
N ASP A 7 15.52 -3.57 -5.50
CA ASP A 7 14.11 -3.91 -5.30
C ASP A 7 13.24 -2.67 -5.50
N TYR A 8 12.37 -2.70 -6.53
CA TYR A 8 11.35 -1.68 -6.71
C TYR A 8 10.26 -1.84 -5.65
N ARG A 9 9.80 -0.71 -5.12
CA ARG A 9 8.80 -0.71 -4.05
C ARG A 9 7.47 -0.21 -4.60
N ILE A 10 6.59 -1.16 -4.89
CA ILE A 10 5.24 -0.88 -5.34
C ILE A 10 4.26 -1.13 -4.20
N ILE A 11 3.41 -0.15 -3.90
CA ILE A 11 2.39 -0.27 -2.85
C ILE A 11 1.03 -0.47 -3.50
N GLY A 12 0.30 -1.52 -3.11
CA GLY A 12 -1.03 -1.85 -3.64
C GLY A 12 -2.11 -1.68 -2.59
N PHE A 13 -3.11 -0.82 -2.80
CA PHE A 13 -4.33 -0.78 -1.97
C PHE A 13 -5.42 -1.65 -2.60
N LEU A 14 -5.81 -2.73 -1.92
CA LEU A 14 -6.78 -3.69 -2.47
C LEU A 14 -8.06 -3.69 -1.65
N CYS A 15 -9.18 -3.57 -2.36
CA CYS A 15 -10.50 -3.85 -1.80
C CYS A 15 -10.60 -5.30 -1.30
N ASN A 16 -11.06 -5.45 -0.06
CA ASN A 16 -11.28 -6.72 0.62
C ASN A 16 -12.13 -7.72 -0.19
N TRP A 17 -13.21 -7.24 -0.82
CA TRP A 17 -14.27 -8.10 -1.33
C TRP A 17 -14.00 -8.67 -2.72
N CYS A 18 -13.31 -7.91 -3.58
CA CYS A 18 -13.09 -8.31 -4.97
C CYS A 18 -11.60 -8.43 -5.26
N SER A 19 -10.87 -7.33 -5.23
CA SER A 19 -9.46 -7.27 -5.63
C SER A 19 -8.55 -8.15 -4.80
N TYR A 20 -8.75 -8.20 -3.47
CA TYR A 20 -7.99 -9.09 -2.60
C TYR A 20 -8.29 -10.56 -2.93
N GLY A 21 -9.57 -10.90 -3.15
CA GLY A 21 -9.96 -12.23 -3.64
C GLY A 21 -9.39 -12.56 -5.02
N GLY A 22 -9.25 -11.57 -5.92
CA GLY A 22 -8.60 -11.75 -7.22
C GLY A 22 -7.11 -12.03 -7.10
N ALA A 23 -6.43 -11.38 -6.15
CA ALA A 23 -5.04 -11.68 -5.81
C ALA A 23 -4.90 -13.09 -5.21
N ASP A 24 -5.80 -13.48 -4.30
CA ASP A 24 -5.84 -14.82 -3.71
C ASP A 24 -6.11 -15.89 -4.78
N ALA A 25 -7.05 -15.64 -5.70
CA ALA A 25 -7.36 -16.53 -6.83
C ALA A 25 -6.14 -16.72 -7.74
N ALA A 26 -5.35 -15.66 -7.95
CA ALA A 26 -4.11 -15.77 -8.71
C ALA A 26 -3.05 -16.62 -7.99
N GLY A 27 -2.98 -16.53 -6.65
CA GLY A 27 -2.13 -17.39 -5.82
C GLY A 27 -2.56 -18.85 -5.83
N VAL A 28 -3.87 -19.12 -5.69
CA VAL A 28 -4.44 -20.48 -5.76
C VAL A 28 -4.19 -21.12 -7.12
N ALA A 29 -4.34 -20.34 -8.20
CA ALA A 29 -4.05 -20.77 -9.56
C ALA A 29 -2.54 -20.89 -9.86
N ARG A 30 -1.66 -20.55 -8.91
CA ARG A 30 -0.20 -20.58 -9.05
C ARG A 30 0.31 -19.75 -10.23
N PHE A 31 -0.32 -18.61 -10.50
CA PHE A 31 0.16 -17.71 -11.52
C PHE A 31 1.46 -17.02 -11.07
N SER A 32 2.48 -17.05 -11.92
CA SER A 32 3.71 -16.29 -11.72
C SER A 32 3.43 -14.80 -11.76
N GLN A 33 3.91 -14.06 -10.76
CA GLN A 33 3.69 -12.63 -10.58
C GLN A 33 4.95 -11.96 -10.03
N PRO A 34 5.18 -10.67 -10.33
CA PRO A 34 6.29 -9.93 -9.75
C PRO A 34 6.21 -9.82 -8.22
N THR A 35 7.35 -9.81 -7.55
CA THR A 35 7.47 -9.74 -6.07
C THR A 35 7.57 -8.32 -5.52
N ASP A 36 7.52 -7.30 -6.39
CA ASP A 36 7.71 -5.89 -6.01
C ASP A 36 6.49 -5.29 -5.30
N LEU A 37 5.31 -5.85 -5.55
CA LEU A 37 4.02 -5.37 -5.04
C LEU A 37 3.78 -5.80 -3.59
N ARG A 38 3.60 -4.82 -2.70
CA ARG A 38 3.19 -5.02 -1.30
C ARG A 38 1.75 -4.58 -1.11
N ILE A 39 0.91 -5.52 -0.70
CA ILE A 39 -0.54 -5.35 -0.60
C ILE A 39 -0.94 -4.79 0.78
N ILE A 40 -1.70 -3.70 0.75
CA ILE A 40 -2.43 -3.14 1.89
C ILE A 40 -3.91 -3.40 1.66
N ARG A 41 -4.50 -4.18 2.54
CA ARG A 41 -5.91 -4.52 2.49
C ARG A 41 -6.75 -3.39 3.06
N VAL A 42 -7.76 -2.94 2.31
CA VAL A 42 -8.75 -1.95 2.72
C VAL A 42 -10.15 -2.53 2.56
N PRO A 43 -11.15 -2.14 3.39
CA PRO A 43 -12.50 -2.67 3.26
C PRO A 43 -13.10 -2.38 1.87
N CYS A 44 -12.83 -1.20 1.32
CA CYS A 44 -13.31 -0.77 0.01
C CYS A 44 -12.28 0.14 -0.67
N SER A 45 -12.23 0.14 -2.00
CA SER A 45 -11.47 1.15 -2.76
C SER A 45 -11.97 2.58 -2.47
N GLY A 46 -13.25 2.75 -2.12
CA GLY A 46 -13.80 4.04 -1.67
C GLY A 46 -13.18 4.59 -0.39
N ARG A 47 -12.50 3.75 0.41
CA ARG A 47 -11.79 4.16 1.63
C ARG A 47 -10.42 4.75 1.34
N VAL A 48 -9.87 4.51 0.15
CA VAL A 48 -8.56 5.02 -0.27
C VAL A 48 -8.67 6.51 -0.51
N ASP A 49 -8.08 7.27 0.41
CA ASP A 49 -7.90 8.71 0.26
C ASP A 49 -6.75 8.99 -0.74
N PRO A 50 -6.94 9.89 -1.73
CA PRO A 50 -5.87 10.31 -2.62
C PRO A 50 -4.58 10.76 -1.91
N MET A 51 -4.68 11.30 -0.70
CA MET A 51 -3.53 11.69 0.11
C MET A 51 -2.69 10.51 0.57
N PHE A 52 -3.26 9.31 0.73
CA PHE A 52 -2.46 8.12 1.02
C PHE A 52 -1.58 7.74 -0.17
N VAL A 53 -2.11 7.85 -1.39
CA VAL A 53 -1.36 7.58 -2.62
C VAL A 53 -0.26 8.62 -2.82
N ALA A 54 -0.60 9.91 -2.69
CA ALA A 54 0.38 10.99 -2.79
C ALA A 54 1.48 10.83 -1.74
N LYS A 55 1.12 10.61 -0.47
CA LYS A 55 2.08 10.38 0.60
C LYS A 55 2.98 9.18 0.33
N ALA A 56 2.45 8.07 -0.18
CA ALA A 56 3.24 6.90 -0.52
C ALA A 56 4.32 7.22 -1.59
N LEU A 57 3.93 7.92 -2.66
CA LEU A 57 4.85 8.35 -3.71
C LEU A 57 5.92 9.33 -3.17
N LEU A 58 5.50 10.35 -2.42
CA LEU A 58 6.42 11.32 -1.79
C LEU A 58 7.37 10.68 -0.77
N SER A 59 6.94 9.59 -0.13
CA SER A 59 7.77 8.82 0.82
C SER A 59 8.77 7.89 0.13
N GLY A 60 8.85 7.91 -1.21
CA GLY A 60 9.81 7.15 -2.00
C GLY A 60 9.34 5.76 -2.44
N ALA A 61 8.03 5.53 -2.57
CA ALA A 61 7.50 4.41 -3.33
C ALA A 61 7.73 4.65 -4.83
N ASP A 62 8.15 3.61 -5.55
CA ASP A 62 8.43 3.69 -6.99
C ASP A 62 7.15 3.66 -7.83
N GLY A 63 6.10 3.02 -7.31
CA GLY A 63 4.76 3.04 -7.86
C GLY A 63 3.67 2.77 -6.82
N VAL A 64 2.45 3.20 -7.11
CA VAL A 64 1.26 2.93 -6.30
C VAL A 64 0.13 2.40 -7.17
N LEU A 65 -0.43 1.25 -6.77
CA LEU A 65 -1.56 0.61 -7.41
C LEU A 65 -2.78 0.68 -6.49
N VAL A 66 -3.96 1.01 -7.01
CA VAL A 66 -5.22 0.89 -6.27
C VAL A 66 -6.15 -0.05 -7.03
N SER A 67 -6.63 -1.11 -6.38
CA SER A 67 -7.55 -2.07 -7.01
C SER A 67 -8.88 -2.14 -6.27
N GLY A 68 -9.97 -2.08 -7.04
CA GLY A 68 -11.34 -2.23 -6.53
C GLY A 68 -12.19 -3.21 -7.34
N CYS A 69 -13.44 -3.38 -6.89
CA CYS A 69 -14.48 -4.11 -7.62
C CYS A 69 -14.85 -3.40 -8.93
N HIS A 70 -15.30 -4.15 -9.93
CA HIS A 70 -15.86 -3.60 -11.16
C HIS A 70 -16.97 -2.58 -10.88
N PRO A 71 -17.13 -1.56 -11.73
CA PRO A 71 -18.27 -0.65 -11.64
C PRO A 71 -19.58 -1.44 -11.60
N ARG A 72 -20.48 -1.10 -10.68
CA ARG A 72 -21.74 -1.81 -10.33
C ARG A 72 -21.61 -3.03 -9.42
N ASP A 73 -20.43 -3.62 -9.26
CA ASP A 73 -20.21 -4.81 -8.41
C ASP A 73 -19.62 -4.45 -7.04
N CYS A 74 -19.77 -3.19 -6.61
CA CYS A 74 -19.24 -2.77 -5.32
C CYS A 74 -20.05 -3.40 -4.18
N HIS A 75 -19.37 -4.06 -3.24
CA HIS A 75 -20.01 -4.57 -2.03
C HIS A 75 -20.74 -3.47 -1.23
N TYR A 76 -20.23 -2.24 -1.27
CA TYR A 76 -20.83 -1.07 -0.63
C TYR A 76 -21.63 -0.20 -1.62
N SER A 77 -22.21 -0.81 -2.65
CA SER A 77 -23.02 -0.19 -3.73
C SER A 77 -22.28 0.78 -4.64
N GLU A 78 -21.74 1.88 -4.08
CA GLU A 78 -21.21 2.99 -4.89
C GLU A 78 -19.76 3.39 -4.55
N GLY A 79 -19.14 2.77 -3.54
CA GLY A 79 -17.82 3.16 -3.04
C GLY A 79 -16.73 3.27 -4.13
N ASN A 80 -16.76 2.37 -5.12
CA ASN A 80 -15.83 2.39 -6.24
C ASN A 80 -16.06 3.55 -7.23
N PHE A 81 -17.29 4.06 -7.40
CA PHE A 81 -17.56 5.23 -8.24
C PHE A 81 -16.96 6.50 -7.63
N TYR A 82 -17.05 6.66 -6.31
CA TYR A 82 -16.37 7.76 -5.60
C TYR A 82 -14.85 7.63 -5.73
N ALA A 83 -14.31 6.42 -5.56
CA ALA A 83 -12.89 6.16 -5.74
C ALA A 83 -12.43 6.53 -7.16
N ARG A 84 -13.14 6.07 -8.20
CA ARG A 84 -12.79 6.35 -9.61
C ARG A 84 -12.63 7.85 -9.87
N ARG A 85 -13.58 8.68 -9.41
CA ARG A 85 -13.51 10.14 -9.58
C ARG A 85 -12.30 10.74 -8.86
N ARG A 86 -12.08 10.36 -7.60
CA ARG A 86 -10.99 10.88 -6.77
C ARG A 86 -9.61 10.47 -7.29
N LEU A 87 -9.46 9.20 -7.67
CA LEU A 87 -8.21 8.64 -8.17
C LEU A 87 -7.88 9.15 -9.58
N GLU A 88 -8.89 9.37 -10.43
CA GLU A 88 -8.67 10.00 -11.73
C GLU A 88 -8.20 11.45 -11.60
N MET A 89 -8.80 12.22 -10.68
CA MET A 89 -8.34 13.58 -10.38
C MET A 89 -6.89 13.57 -9.85
N LEU A 90 -6.56 12.63 -8.97
CA LEU A 90 -5.20 12.47 -8.47
C LEU A 90 -4.21 12.17 -9.60
N ARG A 91 -4.53 11.22 -10.48
CA ARG A 91 -3.64 10.83 -11.60
C ARG A 91 -3.26 12.05 -12.45
N ARG A 92 -4.21 12.92 -12.75
CA ARG A 92 -3.99 14.16 -13.51
C ARG A 92 -3.24 15.24 -12.72
N PHE A 93 -3.31 15.18 -11.40
CA PHE A 93 -2.62 16.12 -10.51
C PHE A 93 -1.15 15.75 -10.29
N LEU A 94 -0.76 14.46 -10.38
CA LEU A 94 0.62 14.01 -10.16
C LEU A 94 1.67 14.75 -11.00
N PRO A 95 1.47 15.00 -12.31
CA PRO A 95 2.43 15.75 -13.12
C PRO A 95 2.66 17.18 -12.63
N ILE A 96 1.65 17.81 -12.03
CA ILE A 96 1.72 19.19 -11.51
C ILE A 96 2.69 19.26 -10.33
N ILE A 97 2.77 18.20 -9.52
CA ILE A 97 3.70 18.10 -8.38
C ILE A 97 5.03 17.45 -8.77
N GLY A 98 5.31 17.29 -10.06
CA GLY A 98 6.56 16.72 -10.57
C GLY A 98 6.67 15.20 -10.44
N VAL A 99 5.55 14.48 -10.29
CA VAL A 99 5.51 13.02 -10.26
C VAL A 99 4.95 12.51 -11.59
N ASP A 100 5.66 11.56 -12.20
CA ASP A 100 5.20 10.94 -13.45
C ASP A 100 3.86 10.21 -13.23
N GLU A 101 2.87 10.50 -14.08
CA GLU A 101 1.54 9.90 -13.97
C GLU A 101 1.55 8.37 -14.09
N GLY A 102 2.58 7.83 -14.76
CA GLY A 102 2.79 6.41 -14.96
C GLY A 102 3.14 5.65 -13.68
N ARG A 103 3.54 6.36 -12.62
CA ARG A 103 3.82 5.78 -11.29
C ARG A 103 2.56 5.48 -10.48
N PHE A 104 1.39 5.88 -10.97
CA PHE A 104 0.13 5.59 -10.31
C PHE A 104 -0.88 4.97 -11.27
N GLU A 105 -1.49 3.88 -10.84
CA GLU A 105 -2.57 3.24 -11.59
C GLU A 105 -3.70 2.78 -10.67
N TYR A 106 -4.93 2.84 -11.18
CA TYR A 106 -6.07 2.22 -10.54
C TYR A 106 -6.73 1.22 -11.47
N ILE A 107 -7.05 0.04 -10.95
CA ILE A 107 -7.54 -1.09 -11.73
C ILE A 107 -8.83 -1.66 -11.10
N TRP A 108 -9.61 -2.37 -11.91
CA TRP A 108 -10.85 -3.01 -11.47
C TRP A 108 -10.76 -4.50 -11.74
N VAL A 109 -10.88 -5.30 -10.68
CA VAL A 109 -10.68 -6.75 -10.69
C VAL A 109 -11.71 -7.41 -9.77
N SER A 110 -12.42 -8.41 -10.30
CA SER A 110 -13.33 -9.27 -9.54
C SER A 110 -12.58 -10.35 -8.76
N ALA A 111 -13.22 -10.94 -7.76
CA ALA A 111 -12.65 -12.04 -6.96
C ALA A 111 -12.28 -13.27 -7.80
N SER A 112 -12.97 -13.52 -8.90
CA SER A 112 -12.71 -14.66 -9.79
C SER A 112 -11.73 -14.36 -10.93
N GLU A 113 -11.22 -13.14 -11.02
CA GLU A 113 -10.38 -12.68 -12.14
C GLU A 113 -8.87 -12.76 -11.82
N GLY A 114 -8.41 -13.92 -11.33
CA GLY A 114 -6.99 -14.11 -10.98
C GLY A 114 -6.02 -13.94 -12.16
N SER A 115 -6.42 -14.34 -13.37
CA SER A 115 -5.59 -14.18 -14.57
C SER A 115 -5.39 -12.71 -14.92
N ARG A 116 -6.48 -11.93 -14.89
CA ARG A 116 -6.49 -10.47 -15.09
C ARG A 116 -5.67 -9.76 -14.02
N TRP A 117 -5.80 -10.16 -12.75
CA TRP A 117 -4.98 -9.62 -11.66
C TRP A 117 -3.50 -9.73 -12.01
N ARG A 118 -3.03 -10.94 -12.36
CA ARG A 118 -1.64 -11.20 -12.76
C ARG A 118 -1.24 -10.33 -13.96
N ASP A 119 -2.07 -10.27 -15.01
CA ASP A 119 -1.74 -9.49 -16.22
C ASP A 119 -1.58 -7.99 -15.93
N MET A 120 -2.46 -7.44 -15.08
CA MET A 120 -2.42 -6.02 -14.71
C MET A 120 -1.25 -5.70 -13.79
N VAL A 121 -0.94 -6.57 -12.81
CA VAL A 121 0.20 -6.37 -11.91
C VAL A 121 1.52 -6.50 -12.65
N THR A 122 1.66 -7.49 -13.54
CA THR A 122 2.86 -7.65 -14.37
C THR A 122 3.09 -6.42 -15.23
N ARG A 123 2.07 -5.97 -15.98
CA ARG A 123 2.17 -4.77 -16.82
C ARG A 123 2.53 -3.52 -16.03
N PHE A 124 1.91 -3.33 -14.87
CA PHE A 124 2.21 -2.18 -14.03
C PHE A 124 3.65 -2.24 -13.51
N THR A 125 4.12 -3.42 -13.11
CA THR A 125 5.49 -3.60 -12.61
C THR A 125 6.52 -3.32 -13.71
N GLU A 126 6.32 -3.85 -14.92
CA GLU A 126 7.15 -3.57 -16.09
C GLU A 126 7.23 -2.06 -16.38
N LYS A 127 6.08 -1.37 -16.35
CA LYS A 127 6.02 0.09 -16.50
C LYS A 127 6.84 0.83 -15.43
N ILE A 128 6.81 0.38 -14.17
CA ILE A 128 7.63 0.99 -13.11
C ILE A 128 9.12 0.72 -13.34
N HIS A 129 9.49 -0.47 -13.82
CA HIS A 129 10.87 -0.81 -14.14
C HIS A 129 11.40 0.05 -15.29
N GLU A 130 10.58 0.33 -16.30
CA GLU A 130 10.92 1.24 -17.42
C GLU A 130 11.11 2.69 -16.97
N LEU A 131 10.26 3.18 -16.06
CA LEU A 131 10.37 4.52 -15.48
C LEU A 131 11.57 4.67 -14.55
N GLY A 132 12.12 3.57 -14.05
CA GLY A 132 13.24 3.55 -13.12
C GLY A 132 12.88 4.05 -11.71
N PRO A 133 13.88 4.18 -10.83
CA PRO A 133 13.67 4.48 -9.42
C PRO A 133 13.07 5.87 -9.22
N MET A 134 12.23 6.02 -8.20
CA MET A 134 11.68 7.32 -7.81
C MET A 134 12.81 8.29 -7.45
N PRO A 135 12.84 9.51 -8.00
CA PRO A 135 13.76 10.55 -7.56
C PRO A 135 13.54 10.80 -6.06
N ARG A 136 14.60 10.67 -5.26
CA ARG A 136 14.49 10.99 -3.83
C ARG A 136 14.16 12.47 -3.70
N MET A 137 13.00 12.78 -3.15
CA MET A 137 12.66 14.14 -2.71
C MET A 137 13.45 14.44 -1.44
N THR A 138 14.77 14.54 -1.58
CA THR A 138 15.69 14.70 -0.43
C THR A 138 15.60 16.10 0.18
N GLU A 139 14.84 17.02 -0.43
CA GLU A 139 14.56 18.33 0.17
C GLU A 139 13.11 18.74 -0.12
N PRO A 140 12.16 18.55 0.83
CA PRO A 140 10.83 19.17 0.72
C PRO A 140 10.92 20.68 0.49
N ALA A 141 11.99 21.34 0.93
CA ALA A 141 12.28 22.75 0.68
C ALA A 141 12.44 23.09 -0.81
N ARG A 142 13.02 22.21 -1.64
CA ARG A 142 13.18 22.46 -3.09
C ARG A 142 11.88 22.28 -3.86
N THR A 143 11.08 21.29 -3.48
CA THR A 143 9.77 21.07 -4.11
C THR A 143 8.79 22.18 -3.71
N MET A 144 8.84 22.67 -2.46
CA MET A 144 8.10 23.86 -2.03
C MET A 144 8.57 25.12 -2.75
N CYS A 145 9.89 25.34 -2.90
CA CYS A 145 10.43 26.47 -3.65
C CYS A 145 10.07 26.40 -5.16
N ALA A 146 10.03 25.20 -5.75
CA ALA A 146 9.59 25.00 -7.13
C ALA A 146 8.08 25.22 -7.31
N LEU A 147 7.26 24.78 -6.34
CA LEU A 147 5.82 25.03 -6.31
C LEU A 147 5.49 26.51 -6.06
N GLU A 148 6.25 27.20 -5.20
CA GLU A 148 6.16 28.65 -4.97
C GLU A 148 6.54 29.43 -6.24
N GLY A 149 7.56 28.96 -6.99
CA GLY A 149 7.92 29.53 -8.28
C GLY A 149 6.88 29.29 -9.39
N MET A 150 6.19 28.14 -9.36
CA MET A 150 5.17 27.77 -10.34
C MET A 150 3.77 28.36 -10.05
N LEU A 151 3.41 28.53 -8.78
CA LEU A 151 2.08 29.04 -8.39
C LEU A 151 1.98 30.57 -8.41
N GLY A 152 3.05 31.27 -8.77
CA GLY A 152 3.06 32.72 -8.85
C GLY A 152 3.01 33.36 -7.47
N GLN A 153 3.76 34.44 -7.32
CA GLN A 153 3.88 35.27 -6.11
C GLN A 153 2.54 35.94 -5.73
N SER A 154 1.54 35.19 -5.30
CA SER A 154 0.24 35.76 -4.87
C SER A 154 -0.03 35.63 -3.37
N LEU A 155 0.88 35.04 -2.58
CA LEU A 155 0.69 34.88 -1.13
C LEU A 155 1.86 35.43 -0.27
N ALA A 156 2.55 36.46 -0.74
CA ALA A 156 3.33 37.34 0.13
C ALA A 156 2.47 38.61 0.35
N GLN A 157 2.07 39.06 1.54
CA GLN A 157 2.32 38.74 2.96
C GLN A 157 1.07 39.20 3.75
N PRO A 158 0.93 38.89 5.05
CA PRO A 158 0.47 39.91 5.97
C PRO A 158 1.65 40.41 6.79
N ASP A 159 1.95 41.67 6.57
CA ASP A 159 2.57 42.59 7.49
C ASP A 159 1.90 42.55 8.87
N MET A 160 2.58 41.97 9.86
CA MET A 160 2.37 42.35 11.25
C MET A 160 3.72 42.36 11.96
N GLY A 161 4.22 43.56 12.22
CA GLY A 161 5.43 43.79 12.99
C GLY A 161 5.35 43.14 14.38
N GLY A 162 6.42 42.44 14.74
CA GLY A 162 6.64 41.86 16.04
C GLY A 162 8.12 41.56 16.18
N THR A 163 8.76 42.22 17.12
CA THR A 163 10.19 42.18 17.43
C THR A 163 10.77 40.77 17.45
N GLU A 164 11.97 40.64 16.88
CA GLU A 164 12.82 39.44 16.90
C GLU A 164 12.91 38.84 18.32
N GLY A 165 12.23 37.71 18.50
CA GLY A 165 12.17 36.98 19.75
C GLY A 165 11.95 35.50 19.47
N ASP A 166 13.05 34.79 19.27
CA ASP A 166 13.29 33.39 19.65
C ASP A 166 12.06 32.45 19.68
N LEU A 167 11.55 32.08 18.49
CA LEU A 167 10.59 30.97 18.35
C LEU A 167 11.02 29.96 17.27
N SER A 168 12.30 29.98 16.87
CA SER A 168 12.77 29.22 15.71
C SER A 168 13.00 27.73 15.96
N GLN A 169 12.92 27.19 17.18
CA GLN A 169 13.19 25.74 17.39
C GLN A 169 12.28 24.97 18.36
N ALA A 170 11.34 25.59 19.09
CA ALA A 170 10.73 24.90 20.24
C ALA A 170 9.25 24.44 20.10
N ARG A 171 8.53 24.71 18.99
CA ARG A 171 7.09 24.35 18.91
C ARG A 171 6.63 23.53 17.69
N ILE A 172 7.47 23.34 16.69
CA ILE A 172 7.14 22.49 15.52
C ILE A 172 7.58 21.03 15.73
N GLN A 173 8.43 20.75 16.72
CA GLN A 173 8.94 19.41 16.99
C GLN A 173 7.86 18.42 17.48
N THR A 174 6.83 18.88 18.22
CA THR A 174 5.98 17.98 19.02
C THR A 174 4.83 17.31 18.24
N VAL A 175 4.39 17.88 17.12
CA VAL A 175 3.35 17.24 16.29
C VAL A 175 3.97 16.23 15.30
N LEU A 176 5.26 16.41 14.99
CA LEU A 176 6.03 15.51 14.11
C LEU A 176 6.81 14.43 14.86
N SER A 177 6.94 14.52 16.18
CA SER A 177 7.68 13.53 17.00
C SER A 177 6.93 12.21 17.24
N GLY A 178 5.66 12.13 16.86
CA GLY A 178 4.95 10.86 16.76
C GLY A 178 5.24 10.22 15.41
N GLU A 179 6.45 9.70 15.21
CA GLU A 179 6.75 8.90 14.02
C GLU A 179 5.69 7.80 13.88
N PRO A 180 4.86 7.79 12.82
CA PRO A 180 4.09 6.59 12.54
C PRO A 180 5.13 5.48 12.30
N LYS A 181 5.14 4.45 13.14
CA LYS A 181 5.98 3.25 12.97
C LYS A 181 5.62 2.56 11.66
N LEU A 182 6.13 3.09 10.56
CA LEU A 182 6.25 2.38 9.31
C LEU A 182 7.33 1.31 9.53
N PRO A 183 7.14 0.08 9.00
CA PRO A 183 8.18 -0.94 9.05
C PRO A 183 9.52 -0.37 8.56
N ASP A 184 10.63 -0.76 9.19
CA ASP A 184 11.96 -0.34 8.75
C ASP A 184 12.27 -0.99 7.39
N TRP A 185 12.02 -0.24 6.32
CA TRP A 185 12.19 -0.65 4.93
C TRP A 185 13.64 -0.56 4.44
N SER A 186 14.58 -0.15 5.30
CA SER A 186 16.01 -0.10 4.97
C SER A 186 16.67 -1.48 5.06
N ARG A 187 16.00 -2.46 5.68
CA ARG A 187 16.42 -3.85 5.70
C ARG A 187 15.86 -4.60 4.48
N PRO A 188 16.70 -5.31 3.69
CA PRO A 188 16.17 -6.36 2.82
C PRO A 188 15.35 -7.33 3.69
N ALA A 189 14.26 -7.87 3.15
CA ALA A 189 13.43 -8.84 3.87
C ALA A 189 14.34 -9.95 4.41
N GLN A 190 14.60 -9.94 5.73
CA GLN A 190 15.36 -10.99 6.37
C GLN A 190 14.50 -12.24 6.33
N GLY A 191 14.76 -13.08 5.33
CA GLY A 191 13.94 -14.23 5.05
C GLY A 191 13.97 -14.58 3.57
N GLN A 192 15.13 -15.00 3.07
CA GLN A 192 15.10 -16.20 2.25
C GLN A 192 14.43 -17.26 3.13
N VAL A 193 13.14 -17.52 2.90
CA VAL A 193 12.57 -18.79 3.35
C VAL A 193 13.19 -19.82 2.42
N GLU A 194 14.38 -20.30 2.77
CA GLU A 194 14.77 -21.63 2.35
C GLU A 194 13.62 -22.55 2.76
N PRO A 195 13.16 -23.46 1.89
CA PRO A 195 12.17 -24.44 2.28
C PRO A 195 12.80 -25.31 3.37
N ARG A 196 12.52 -24.98 4.64
CA ARG A 196 12.84 -25.88 5.75
C ARG A 196 12.07 -27.17 5.51
N ALA A 197 12.80 -28.22 5.20
CA ALA A 197 12.32 -29.59 5.12
C ALA A 197 11.84 -30.14 6.49
N ASP A 198 11.81 -29.31 7.53
CA ASP A 198 11.72 -29.73 8.93
C ASP A 198 10.34 -29.46 9.56
N ALA A 199 9.33 -29.08 8.77
CA ALA A 199 7.96 -28.88 9.24
C ALA A 199 7.00 -29.91 8.62
N MET A 200 7.38 -31.18 8.63
CA MET A 200 6.42 -32.27 8.65
C MET A 200 6.28 -32.76 10.09
N LEU A 201 5.11 -32.51 10.69
CA LEU A 201 4.73 -33.20 11.92
C LEU A 201 4.89 -34.70 11.69
N SER A 202 5.65 -35.36 12.57
CA SER A 202 5.82 -36.82 12.47
C SER A 202 4.49 -37.51 12.76
N ALA A 203 4.28 -38.71 12.23
CA ALA A 203 3.07 -39.49 12.52
C ALA A 203 2.84 -39.71 14.04
N SER A 204 3.91 -39.68 14.84
CA SER A 204 3.86 -39.70 16.30
C SER A 204 3.33 -38.41 16.94
N ASP A 205 3.50 -37.25 16.30
CA ASP A 205 2.99 -35.96 16.80
C ASP A 205 1.49 -35.81 16.56
N ILE A 206 0.98 -36.42 15.48
CA ILE A 206 -0.46 -36.46 15.18
C ILE A 206 -1.20 -37.39 16.15
N ALA A 207 -0.59 -38.49 16.59
CA ALA A 207 -1.18 -39.41 17.54
C ALA A 207 -1.38 -38.80 18.95
N ARG A 208 -0.49 -37.90 19.37
CA ARG A 208 -0.57 -37.24 20.70
C ARG A 208 -1.69 -36.19 20.79
N LEU A 209 -2.07 -35.58 19.67
CA LEU A 209 -3.19 -34.61 19.62
C LEU A 209 -4.57 -35.29 19.75
N GLY A 210 -4.65 -36.62 19.62
CA GLY A 210 -5.89 -37.39 19.77
C GLY A 210 -6.27 -37.71 21.22
N ASP A 211 -5.31 -37.75 22.15
CA ASP A 211 -5.55 -38.21 23.53
C ASP A 211 -5.92 -37.09 24.52
N GLU A 212 -5.72 -35.81 24.18
CA GLU A 212 -5.93 -34.69 25.10
C GLU A 212 -7.40 -34.23 25.19
N ASN A 213 -8.31 -34.75 24.37
CA ASN A 213 -9.75 -34.46 24.44
C ASN A 213 -10.56 -35.51 25.24
N GLY A 214 -9.88 -36.42 25.94
CA GLY A 214 -10.49 -37.56 26.63
C GLY A 214 -10.50 -37.50 28.16
N ALA A 215 -10.49 -36.33 28.83
CA ALA A 215 -10.58 -36.30 30.29
C ALA A 215 -11.03 -34.93 30.87
N ASN A 216 -12.33 -34.62 30.83
CA ASN A 216 -13.03 -33.99 31.96
C ASN A 216 -14.50 -33.71 31.63
N GLY A 217 -15.42 -34.34 32.37
CA GLY A 217 -16.83 -34.00 32.35
C GLY A 217 -17.77 -35.15 32.71
N LYS A 218 -17.59 -35.78 33.87
CA LYS A 218 -18.61 -36.66 34.47
C LYS A 218 -19.37 -35.94 35.59
N GLU A 219 -20.69 -36.03 35.46
CA GLU A 219 -21.70 -36.22 36.52
C GLU A 219 -22.28 -35.00 37.27
N GLY A 220 -23.62 -34.93 37.21
CA GLY A 220 -24.50 -34.09 38.02
C GLY A 220 -25.96 -34.24 37.58
N GLY A 221 -26.62 -35.32 38.00
CA GLY A 221 -28.04 -35.60 37.70
C GLY A 221 -29.06 -34.97 38.67
N HIS A 222 -30.35 -35.23 38.37
CA HIS A 222 -31.65 -34.93 39.03
C HIS A 222 -32.52 -33.99 38.17
N GLY A 223 -33.78 -34.26 37.85
CA GLY A 223 -34.70 -35.35 38.16
C GLY A 223 -36.13 -34.96 37.74
N ARG A 224 -36.91 -35.98 37.35
CA ARG A 224 -38.34 -36.00 36.94
C ARG A 224 -38.69 -35.49 35.55
#